data_AF-D8QTY1-F1
#
_entry.id   AF-D8QTY1-F1
#
_cell.length_a   1.000
_cell.length_b   1.000
_cell.length_c   1.000
_cell.angle_alpha   90.00
_cell.angle_beta   90.00
_cell.angle_gamma   90.00
#
_symmetry.space_group_name_H-M   'P 1'
#
loop_
_entity.id
_entity.type
_entity.pdbx_description
1 polymer ?
#
loop_
_entity_poly.entity_id
_entity_poly.type
_entity_poly.pdbx_seq_one_letter_code
_entity_poly.pdbx_strand_id
1 'polypeptide(L)' 'LSYDCNLVLYTYNKSLWSTKTTNKGTGCVLRLQEDGNLVLYSYNKIAIWASNTYCKYQNCY' A
#
# COMPACT_ATOMS: atom_id res chain seq x y z
N LEU A 1 -2.53 -3.05 8.92
CA LEU A 1 -2.58 -3.86 7.68
C LEU A 1 -3.23 -5.19 8.03
N SER A 2 -4.23 -5.61 7.25
CA SER A 2 -4.97 -6.85 7.49
C SER A 2 -4.37 -8.04 6.74
N TYR A 3 -4.62 -9.26 7.22
CA TYR A 3 -4.10 -10.51 6.65
C TYR A 3 -4.62 -10.78 5.23
N ASP A 4 -5.79 -10.24 4.90
CA ASP A 4 -6.41 -10.26 3.58
C ASP A 4 -5.83 -9.23 2.60
N CYS A 5 -4.69 -8.62 2.94
CA CYS A 5 -4.03 -7.61 2.12
C CYS A 5 -4.83 -6.33 1.89
N ASN A 6 -5.66 -5.93 2.85
CA ASN A 6 -6.30 -4.62 2.86
C ASN A 6 -5.59 -3.66 3.83
N LEU A 7 -5.17 -2.50 3.34
CA LEU A 7 -4.72 -1.39 4.19
C LEU A 7 -5.93 -0.54 4.53
N VAL A 8 -6.23 -0.42 5.81
CA VAL A 8 -7.42 0.28 6.31
C VAL A 8 -6.99 1.29 7.36
N LEU A 9 -7.48 2.51 7.22
CA LEU A 9 -7.40 3.54 8.25
C LEU A 9 -8.67 3.46 9.10
N TYR A 10 -8.49 3.21 10.39
CA TYR A 10 -9.57 3.19 11.37
C TYR A 10 -9.49 4.43 12.25
N THR A 11 -10.65 4.92 12.66
CA THR A 11 -10.82 5.54 13.98
C THR A 11 -11.48 4.50 14.89
N TYR A 12 -11.32 4.61 16.21
CA TYR A 12 -11.87 3.69 17.23
C TYR A 12 -12.43 2.37 16.67
N ASN A 13 -13.72 2.35 16.31
CA ASN A 13 -14.40 1.17 15.73
C ASN A 13 -14.99 1.42 14.32
N LYS A 14 -14.56 2.47 13.61
CA LYS A 14 -15.07 2.82 12.28
C LYS A 14 -13.93 2.87 11.27
N SER A 15 -14.07 2.14 10.16
CA SER A 15 -13.17 2.32 9.03
C SER A 15 -13.47 3.68 8.37
N LEU A 16 -12.43 4.49 8.21
CA LEU A 16 -12.52 5.80 7.57
C LEU A 16 -12.17 5.69 6.09
N TRP A 17 -11.18 4.86 5.76
CA TRP A 17 -10.67 4.69 4.40
C TRP A 17 -10.00 3.33 4.24
N SER A 18 -9.96 2.81 3.02
CA SER A 18 -9.14 1.63 2.69
C SER A 18 -8.65 1.62 1.25
N THR A 19 -7.60 0.84 0.99
CA THR A 19 -7.11 0.54 -0.36
C THR A 19 -8.07 -0.33 -1.17
N LYS A 20 -9.06 -0.97 -0.53
CA LYS A 20 -10.04 -1.88 -1.14
C LYS A 20 -9.39 -3.07 -1.85
N THR A 21 -8.36 -3.65 -1.20
CA THR A 21 -7.53 -4.72 -1.78
C THR A 21 -7.68 -6.07 -1.07
N THR A 22 -8.77 -6.25 -0.34
CA THR A 22 -9.14 -7.55 0.27
C THR A 22 -9.06 -8.67 -0.77
N ASN A 23 -8.37 -9.76 -0.40
CA ASN A 23 -8.15 -10.95 -1.22
C ASN A 23 -7.43 -10.72 -2.56
N LYS A 24 -6.70 -9.61 -2.70
CA LYS A 24 -5.83 -9.35 -3.87
C LYS A 24 -4.43 -9.94 -3.72
N GLY A 25 -4.12 -10.56 -2.57
CA GLY A 25 -2.87 -11.25 -2.31
C GLY A 25 -2.84 -11.85 -0.91
N THR A 26 -1.68 -12.35 -0.50
CA THR A 26 -1.38 -12.86 0.85
C THR A 26 -0.02 -12.35 1.32
N GLY A 27 0.18 -12.33 2.64
CA GLY A 27 1.47 -11.96 3.25
C GLY A 27 1.93 -10.57 2.84
N CYS A 28 1.01 -9.60 2.77
CA CYS A 28 1.32 -8.30 2.21
C CYS A 28 2.14 -7.43 3.14
N VAL A 29 2.93 -6.55 2.51
CA VAL A 29 3.75 -5.55 3.19
C VAL A 29 3.53 -4.18 2.55
N LEU A 30 3.45 -3.15 3.39
CA LEU A 30 3.39 -1.77 2.95
C LEU A 30 4.80 -1.20 2.95
N ARG A 31 5.26 -0.68 1.82
CA ARG A 31 6.61 -0.12 1.66
C ARG A 31 6.53 1.31 1.16
N LEU A 32 7.19 2.21 1.88
CA LEU A 32 7.55 3.53 1.33
C LEU A 32 8.84 3.35 0.54
N GLN A 33 8.78 3.58 -0.77
CA GLN A 33 9.92 3.52 -1.68
C GLN A 33 10.75 4.81 -1.60
N GLU A 34 11.99 4.76 -2.05
CA GLU A 34 12.91 5.93 -2.05
C GLU A 34 12.42 7.07 -2.94
N ASP A 35 11.63 6.77 -3.96
CA ASP A 35 11.00 7.74 -4.85
C ASP A 35 9.77 8.45 -4.24
N GLY A 36 9.46 8.18 -2.97
CA GLY A 36 8.31 8.73 -2.25
C GLY A 36 7.01 7.97 -2.43
N ASN A 37 6.99 6.89 -3.21
CA ASN A 37 5.76 6.14 -3.44
C ASN A 37 5.47 5.15 -2.32
N LEU A 38 4.26 5.22 -1.78
CA LEU A 38 3.75 4.20 -0.87
C LEU A 38 3.08 3.08 -1.68
N VAL A 39 3.63 1.86 -1.59
CA VAL A 39 3.16 0.70 -2.35
C VAL A 39 2.88 -0.48 -1.45
N LEU A 40 1.74 -1.14 -1.69
CA LEU A 40 1.37 -2.39 -1.05
C LEU A 40 1.80 -3.57 -1.95
N TYR A 41 2.70 -4.41 -1.44
CA TYR A 41 3.20 -5.58 -2.13
C TYR A 41 2.64 -6.87 -1.53
N SER A 42 2.37 -7.87 -2.36
CA SER A 42 2.14 -9.24 -1.93
C SER A 42 3.44 -9.94 -1.52
N TYR A 43 3.32 -11.10 -0.87
CA TYR A 43 4.45 -11.97 -0.57
C TYR A 43 5.35 -12.27 -1.80
N ASN A 44 4.74 -12.43 -2.98
CA ASN A 44 5.46 -12.69 -4.24
C ASN A 44 6.03 -11.41 -4.88
N LYS A 45 6.14 -10.30 -4.14
CA LYS A 45 6.62 -9.00 -4.61
C LYS A 45 5.76 -8.38 -5.73
N ILE A 46 4.51 -8.80 -5.87
CA ILE A 46 3.57 -8.21 -6.83
C ILE A 46 2.98 -6.94 -6.20
N ALA A 47 3.04 -5.81 -6.91
CA ALA A 47 2.39 -4.58 -6.48
C ALA A 47 0.86 -4.71 -6.59
N ILE A 48 0.16 -4.61 -5.47
CA ILE A 48 -1.30 -4.72 -5.38
C ILE A 48 -1.96 -3.34 -5.47
N TRP A 49 -1.33 -2.32 -4.87
CA TRP A 49 -1.82 -0.95 -4.85
C TRP A 49 -0.65 0.02 -4.69
N ALA A 50 -0.78 1.21 -5.26
CA ALA A 50 0.17 2.30 -5.08
C ALA A 50 -0.54 3.63 -4.86
N SER A 51 0.06 4.49 -4.05
CA SER A 51 -0.39 5.87 -3.87
C SER A 51 -0.21 6.72 -5.12
N ASN A 52 0.68 6.29 -6.03
CA ASN A 52 1.08 7.02 -7.24
C ASN A 52 1.64 8.41 -6.94
N THR A 53 2.36 8.51 -5.83
CA THR A 53 3.05 9.73 -5.39
C THR A 53 4.56 9.67 -5.65
N TYR A 54 5.01 8.71 -6.45
CA TYR A 54 6.40 8.64 -6.90
C TYR A 54 6.82 9.94 -7.57
N CYS A 55 8.06 10.33 -7.32
CA CYS A 55 8.69 11.40 -8.04
C CYS A 55 8.83 11.08 -9.54
N LYS A 56 8.38 12.00 -10.39
CA LYS A 56 8.37 11.84 -11.85
C LYS A 56 9.61 12.39 -12.56
N TYR A 57 10.45 13.16 -11.86
CA TYR A 57 11.58 13.87 -12.45
C TYR A 57 12.91 13.37 -11.90
N GLN A 58 13.97 13.58 -12.67
CA GLN A 58 15.31 13.07 -12.40
C GLN A 58 15.99 13.61 -11.12
N ASN A 59 15.37 14.52 -10.37
CA ASN A 59 15.99 15.21 -9.23
C ASN A 59 15.31 14.89 -7.89
N CYS A 60 14.95 13.63 -7.68
CA CYS A 60 14.49 13.16 -6.37
C CYS A 60 15.63 12.44 -5.68
N TYR A 61 16.45 13.24 -5.01
CA TYR A 61 17.49 12.88 -4.06
C TYR A 61 17.51 13.95 -2.97
#